data_AF-A0A821CRJ7-F1
#
_entry.id   AF-A0A821CRJ7-F1
#
_cell.length_a   1.000
_cell.length_b   1.000
_cell.length_c   1.000
_cell.angle_alpha   90.00
_cell.angle_beta   90.00
_cell.angle_gamma   90.00
#
_symmetry.space_group_name_H-M   'P 1'
#
loop_
_entity.id
_entity.type
_entity.pdbx_description
1 polymer ?
#
loop_
_entity_poly.entity_id
_entity_poly.type
_entity_poly.pdbx_seq_one_letter_code
_entity_poly.pdbx_strand_id
1 'polypeptide(L)'
;MACSNVQSNNSDDNLGTYSIFWLDALVHNEENKGAQKQLRSIINQLRTFADPEEFMDRVRYIRQGDLTILIVSGKLGRTVVPEM
;
A
#
# COMPACT_ATOMS: atom_id res chain seq x y z
N MET A 1 12.41 39.68 -30.92
CA MET A 1 11.60 39.21 -29.78
C MET A 1 11.30 37.75 -30.01
N ALA A 2 12.01 36.85 -29.33
CA ALA A 2 11.75 35.41 -29.41
C ALA A 2 10.92 35.03 -28.20
N CYS A 3 9.72 34.48 -28.44
CA CYS A 3 8.89 33.91 -27.39
C CYS A 3 9.57 32.63 -26.88
N SER A 4 9.96 32.62 -25.61
CA SER A 4 10.44 31.42 -24.94
C SER A 4 9.26 30.47 -24.75
N ASN A 5 9.30 29.31 -25.41
CA ASN A 5 8.42 28.19 -25.11
C ASN A 5 8.61 27.82 -23.63
N VAL A 6 7.62 28.14 -22.80
CA VAL A 6 7.50 27.53 -21.48
C VAL A 6 7.13 26.07 -21.72
N GLN A 7 8.14 25.20 -21.70
CA GLN A 7 7.91 23.78 -21.45
C GLN A 7 7.29 23.70 -20.06
N SER A 8 5.96 23.51 -19.99
CA SER A 8 5.34 22.91 -18.81
C SER A 8 6.00 21.55 -18.64
N ASN A 9 7.01 21.48 -17.78
CA ASN A 9 7.39 20.22 -17.16
C ASN A 9 6.16 19.76 -16.39
N ASN A 10 5.34 18.94 -17.06
CA ASN A 10 4.25 18.21 -16.46
C ASN A 10 4.89 17.13 -15.59
N SER A 11 5.49 17.53 -14.47
CA SER A 11 6.06 16.61 -13.48
C SER A 11 4.92 15.96 -12.67
N ASP A 12 4.01 15.29 -13.37
CA ASP A 12 3.07 14.32 -12.82
C ASP A 12 3.70 12.91 -12.80
N ASP A 13 4.95 12.77 -13.25
CA ASP A 13 5.70 11.50 -13.31
C ASP A 13 6.13 10.95 -11.94
N ASN A 14 5.73 11.59 -10.83
CA ASN A 14 6.08 11.17 -9.46
C ASN A 14 4.89 10.62 -8.66
N LEU A 15 3.79 10.21 -9.31
CA LEU A 15 2.83 9.31 -8.66
C LEU A 15 3.42 7.89 -8.61
N GLY A 16 4.39 7.68 -7.71
CA GLY A 16 4.77 6.33 -7.29
C GLY A 16 3.49 5.57 -6.92
N THR A 17 3.34 4.35 -7.44
CA THR A 17 2.15 3.55 -7.15
C THR A 17 2.31 3.01 -5.72
N TYR A 18 1.65 3.64 -4.75
CA TYR A 18 1.68 3.17 -3.38
C TYR A 18 0.78 1.95 -3.22
N SER A 19 1.33 0.87 -2.68
CA SER A 19 0.55 -0.30 -2.27
C SER A 19 0.46 -0.35 -0.75
N ILE A 20 -0.76 -0.40 -0.22
CA ILE A 20 -0.98 -0.68 1.20
C ILE A 20 -1.32 -2.15 1.37
N PHE A 21 -0.58 -2.80 2.26
CA PHE A 21 -0.89 -4.13 2.76
C PHE A 21 -1.30 -4.01 4.22
N TRP A 22 -2.54 -4.38 4.53
CA TRP A 22 -3.07 -4.38 5.89
C TRP A 22 -3.16 -5.82 6.40
N LEU A 23 -2.35 -6.15 7.39
CA LEU A 23 -2.31 -7.44 8.07
C LEU A 23 -2.97 -7.34 9.44
N ASP A 24 -4.16 -7.94 9.55
CA ASP A 24 -4.92 -7.98 10.80
C ASP A 24 -5.77 -9.26 10.87
N ALA A 25 -5.72 -9.99 11.99
CA ALA A 25 -6.48 -11.23 12.16
C ALA A 25 -8.00 -10.99 12.17
N LEU A 26 -8.41 -9.76 12.51
CA LEU A 26 -9.78 -9.29 12.53
C LEU A 26 -10.08 -8.33 11.37
N VAL A 27 -9.32 -8.38 10.27
CA VAL A 27 -9.48 -7.46 9.13
C VAL A 27 -10.89 -7.46 8.54
N HIS A 28 -11.70 -8.48 8.80
CA HIS A 28 -13.09 -8.57 8.34
C HIS A 28 -14.14 -8.11 9.35
N ASN A 29 -13.76 -7.57 10.51
CA ASN A 29 -14.71 -6.98 11.45
C ASN A 29 -15.29 -5.65 10.90
N GLU A 30 -16.42 -5.20 11.47
CA GLU A 30 -17.12 -4.02 10.95
C GLU A 30 -16.33 -2.71 11.10
N GLU A 31 -15.57 -2.54 12.19
CA GLU A 31 -14.70 -1.37 12.37
C GLU A 31 -13.59 -1.31 11.31
N ASN A 32 -12.89 -2.42 11.06
CA ASN A 32 -11.83 -2.49 10.05
C ASN A 32 -12.40 -2.32 8.64
N LYS A 33 -13.59 -2.84 8.34
CA LYS A 33 -14.28 -2.57 7.06
C LYS A 33 -14.55 -1.09 6.87
N GLY A 34 -14.99 -0.39 7.91
CA GLY A 34 -15.18 1.06 7.91
C GLY A 34 -13.90 1.81 7.57
N ALA A 35 -12.81 1.48 8.25
CA ALA A 35 -11.49 2.08 8.02
C ALA A 35 -10.93 1.75 6.61
N GLN A 36 -11.07 0.50 6.14
CA GLN A 36 -10.69 0.09 4.80
C GLN A 36 -11.44 0.87 3.72
N LYS A 37 -12.74 1.13 3.92
CA LYS A 37 -13.54 1.92 2.98
C LYS A 37 -13.03 3.35 2.87
N GLN A 38 -12.64 3.96 3.98
CA GLN A 38 -12.03 5.29 3.99
C GLN A 38 -10.67 5.28 3.29
N LEU A 39 -9.78 4.33 3.59
CA LEU A 39 -8.47 4.21 2.94
C LEU A 39 -8.58 4.00 1.43
N ARG A 40 -9.52 3.16 0.96
CA ARG A 40 -9.77 2.95 -0.47
C ARG A 40 -10.27 4.19 -1.20
N SER A 41 -10.79 5.19 -0.48
CA SER A 41 -11.17 6.47 -1.10
C SER A 41 -9.97 7.37 -1.38
N ILE A 42 -8.83 7.10 -0.75
CA ILE A 42 -7.61 7.89 -0.84
C ILE A 42 -6.55 7.16 -1.68
N ILE A 43 -6.48 5.83 -1.57
CA ILE A 43 -5.44 5.00 -2.20
C ILE A 43 -6.08 3.87 -3.01
N ASN A 44 -5.59 3.70 -4.25
CA ASN A 44 -6.14 2.72 -5.20
C ASN A 44 -5.78 1.26 -4.89
N GLN A 45 -4.67 0.99 -4.21
CA GLN A 45 -4.16 -0.38 -3.99
C GLN A 45 -4.13 -0.70 -2.49
N LEU A 46 -5.28 -1.06 -1.93
CA LEU A 46 -5.37 -1.63 -0.57
C LEU A 46 -5.64 -3.13 -0.64
N ARG A 47 -4.69 -3.92 -0.14
CA ARG A 47 -4.80 -5.37 0.03
C ARG A 47 -4.82 -5.72 1.51
N THR A 48 -5.66 -6.68 1.89
CA THR A 48 -5.88 -7.09 3.28
C THR A 48 -5.56 -8.55 3.45
N PHE A 49 -4.90 -8.91 4.55
CA PHE A 49 -4.49 -10.28 4.86
C PHE A 49 -4.84 -10.56 6.31
N ALA A 50 -5.54 -11.67 6.54
CA ALA A 50 -5.77 -12.20 7.88
C ALA A 50 -4.71 -13.23 8.28
N ASP A 51 -4.03 -13.80 7.28
CA ASP A 51 -3.03 -14.85 7.43
C ASP A 51 -1.64 -14.33 7.01
N PRO A 52 -0.59 -14.54 7.82
CA PRO A 52 0.75 -14.05 7.52
C PRO A 52 1.44 -14.88 6.44
N GLU A 53 1.14 -16.17 6.26
CA GLU A 53 1.73 -16.99 5.20
C GLU A 53 1.21 -16.56 3.83
N GLU A 54 -0.10 -16.31 3.71
CA GLU A 54 -0.71 -15.77 2.49
C GLU A 54 -0.05 -14.43 2.09
N PHE A 55 0.23 -13.58 3.09
CA PHE A 55 0.94 -12.34 2.87
C PHE A 55 2.37 -12.56 2.39
N MET A 56 3.13 -13.47 3.03
CA MET A 56 4.52 -13.77 2.67
C MET A 56 4.65 -14.37 1.27
N ASP A 57 3.69 -15.15 0.81
CA ASP A 57 3.67 -15.61 -0.58
C ASP A 57 3.42 -14.45 -1.55
N ARG A 58 2.65 -13.44 -1.14
CA ARG A 58 2.34 -12.29 -1.99
C ARG A 58 3.45 -11.25 -2.04
N VAL A 59 4.14 -10.99 -0.92
CA VAL A 59 5.18 -9.97 -0.82
C VAL A 59 6.36 -10.27 -1.76
N ARG A 60 6.63 -11.56 -2.03
CA ARG A 60 7.68 -12.03 -2.95
C ARG A 60 7.52 -11.52 -4.39
N TYR A 61 6.31 -11.10 -4.77
CA TYR A 61 6.00 -10.60 -6.11
C TYR A 61 5.86 -9.07 -6.16
N ILE A 62 6.14 -8.35 -5.06
CA ILE A 62 6.15 -6.89 -5.06
C ILE A 62 7.31 -6.40 -5.91
N ARG A 63 7.03 -5.46 -6.81
CA ARG A 63 8.03 -4.90 -7.72
C ARG A 63 9.00 -4.02 -6.95
N GLN A 64 10.29 -4.17 -7.23
CA GLN A 64 11.30 -3.23 -6.74
C GLN A 64 10.99 -1.82 -7.26
N GLY A 65 10.89 -0.86 -6.34
CA GLY A 65 10.54 0.53 -6.64
C GLY A 65 9.11 0.94 -6.28
N ASP A 66 8.21 0.00 -5.97
CA ASP A 66 6.89 0.34 -5.43
C ASP A 66 7.00 0.72 -3.94
N LEU A 67 6.46 1.90 -3.60
CA LEU A 67 6.38 2.35 -2.21
C LEU A 67 5.31 1.54 -1.49
N THR A 68 5.77 0.67 -0.58
CA THR A 68 4.91 -0.26 0.15
C THR A 68 4.69 0.24 1.58
N ILE A 69 3.43 0.41 1.97
CA ILE A 69 3.03 0.76 3.34
C ILE A 69 2.41 -0.48 3.98
N LEU A 70 2.95 -0.88 5.12
CA LEU A 70 2.47 -2.02 5.88
C LEU A 70 1.70 -1.53 7.11
N ILE A 71 0.42 -1.89 7.20
CA ILE A 71 -0.40 -1.71 8.40
C ILE A 71 -0.48 -3.06 9.10
N VAL A 72 0.18 -3.22 10.24
CA VAL A 72 0.21 -4.49 10.99
C VAL A 72 -0.41 -4.31 12.37
N SER A 73 -1.16 -5.32 12.82
CA SER A 73 -1.64 -5.37 14.19
C SER A 73 -1.16 -6.63 14.93
N GLY A 74 -0.97 -6.46 16.25
CA GLY A 74 -0.77 -7.55 17.20
C GLY A 74 0.26 -8.60 16.80
N LYS A 75 -0.18 -9.86 16.71
CA LYS A 75 0.67 -11.03 16.48
C LYS A 75 1.20 -11.12 15.05
N LEU A 76 0.42 -10.68 14.05
CA LEU A 76 0.80 -10.74 12.64
C LEU A 76 2.03 -9.88 12.35
N GLY A 77 2.07 -8.66 12.92
CA GLY A 77 3.23 -7.78 12.78
C GLY A 77 4.52 -8.39 13.32
N ARG A 78 4.44 -9.14 14.43
CA ARG A 78 5.63 -9.79 15.03
C ARG A 78 6.16 -10.95 14.20
N THR A 79 5.32 -11.56 13.36
CA THR A 79 5.72 -12.64 12.46
C THR A 79 6.26 -12.11 11.15
N VAL A 80 5.63 -11.08 10.58
CA VAL A 80 5.93 -10.62 9.22
C VAL A 80 7.04 -9.58 9.16
N VAL A 81 7.09 -8.63 10.10
CA VAL A 81 8.10 -7.55 10.07
C VAL A 81 9.55 -8.06 10.14
N PRO A 82 9.88 -9.09 10.94
CA PRO A 82 11.26 -9.62 10.96
C PRO A 82 11.70 -10.35 9.68
N GLU A 83 10.75 -10.80 8.85
CA GLU A 83 11.00 -11.62 7.65
C GLU A 83 11.00 -10.80 6.35
N MET A 84 10.73 -9.49 6.44
CA MET A 84 10.82 -8.53 5.33
C MET A 84 12.21 -7.94 5.19
#